data_AF-A0A8T5JP16-F1
#
_entry.id   AF-A0A8T5JP16-F1
#
_cell.length_a   1.000
_cell.length_b   1.000
_cell.length_c   1.000
_cell.angle_alpha   90.00
_cell.angle_beta   90.00
_cell.angle_gamma   90.00
#
_symmetry.space_group_name_H-M   'P 1'
#
loop_
_entity.id
_entity.type
_entity.pdbx_description
1 polymer ?
#
loop_
_entity_poly.entity_id
_entity_poly.type
_entity_poly.pdbx_seq_one_letter_code
_entity_poly.pdbx_strand_id
1 'polypeptide(L)'
;MVNKTSILSKQLAQTPIAVPGSPFWEVFKTFGRDEAYAWIFNTLGTLLMEFALISWLTIGAGSHKIVLALTGPIIEKFGFFIGHFKDAHNIYKTTPLEDREKLSVYLKKAFKAGSKSLTYDLLVHDPVYIIIMLVGQYVLPTTPAWVLAMSSFVAAVFIVAGLDVGVQELRYFLFKLKLKKLGFESEKYLESRFLISSKQNPAKLIKEFAKEFGLKKTRSINYYDTYYKNKLKTYSGRKPKLRLRKRTATKGDWFKTVQVTYNIASRIESKTFEQFNFFPQRKEKIYFVIKEKMPLNIEHVKNKKIKHFLINATNNKQEKNTPLKIQFERFFAFGPELVICVDKIKKLKRDFYVVELKTHRDQNLLKEAMRFVMMHYPVVQTTHGKLEIKSNSKHK
;
A
#
# COMPACT_ATOMS: atom_id res chain seq x y z
N MET A 1 -23.77 9.30 33.08
CA MET A 1 -24.14 9.68 31.69
C MET A 1 -23.33 8.88 30.69
N VAL A 2 -23.93 7.90 30.02
CA VAL A 2 -23.23 7.08 29.01
C VAL A 2 -23.07 7.92 27.73
N ASN A 3 -21.83 8.28 27.41
CA ASN A 3 -21.49 8.99 26.18
C ASN A 3 -21.98 8.15 24.98
N LYS A 4 -22.94 8.67 24.21
CA LYS A 4 -23.27 8.16 22.88
C LYS A 4 -22.10 8.48 21.95
N THR A 5 -21.00 7.72 22.05
CA THR A 5 -20.01 7.62 20.98
C THR A 5 -20.74 7.13 19.74
N SER A 6 -20.62 7.82 18.60
CA SER A 6 -21.34 7.37 17.42
C SER A 6 -20.92 5.97 17.03
N ILE A 7 -21.85 5.28 16.39
CA ILE A 7 -21.67 3.94 15.84
C ILE A 7 -20.36 3.85 15.02
N LEU A 8 -20.01 4.89 14.25
CA LEU A 8 -18.76 4.93 13.48
C LEU A 8 -17.51 4.95 14.38
N SER A 9 -17.52 5.75 15.45
CA SER A 9 -16.38 5.77 16.40
C SER A 9 -16.22 4.45 17.15
N LYS A 10 -17.33 3.80 17.52
CA LYS A 10 -17.31 2.48 18.15
C LYS A 10 -16.75 1.42 17.20
N GLN A 11 -17.22 1.43 15.95
CA GLN A 11 -16.72 0.54 14.91
C GLN A 11 -15.23 0.75 14.64
N LEU A 12 -14.79 2.00 14.49
CA LEU A 12 -13.39 2.32 14.24
C LEU A 12 -12.50 2.03 15.46
N ALA A 13 -13.00 2.19 16.68
CA ALA A 13 -12.27 1.82 17.90
C ALA A 13 -12.11 0.30 18.03
N GLN A 14 -13.06 -0.49 17.51
CA GLN A 14 -13.01 -1.95 17.50
C GLN A 14 -12.26 -2.52 16.28
N THR A 15 -12.01 -1.72 15.25
CA THR A 15 -11.31 -2.17 14.04
C THR A 15 -9.82 -1.85 14.18
N PRO A 16 -8.92 -2.85 14.17
CA PRO A 16 -7.49 -2.59 14.25
C PRO A 16 -7.02 -1.79 13.04
N ILE A 17 -6.09 -0.86 13.26
CA ILE A 17 -5.49 -0.08 12.18
C ILE A 17 -4.59 -1.02 11.37
N ALA A 18 -5.03 -1.35 10.16
CA ALA A 18 -4.23 -2.13 9.22
C ALA A 18 -3.03 -1.31 8.74
N VAL A 19 -1.84 -1.74 9.13
CA VAL A 19 -0.56 -1.26 8.58
C VAL A 19 -0.15 -2.25 7.49
N PRO A 20 0.09 -1.79 6.25
CA PRO A 20 0.60 -2.69 5.21
C PRO A 20 1.92 -3.30 5.68
N GLY A 21 2.13 -4.57 5.34
CA GLY A 21 3.39 -5.25 5.66
C GLY A 21 4.56 -4.59 4.93
N SER A 22 5.78 -4.99 5.28
CA SER A 22 6.91 -4.66 4.41
C SER A 22 6.61 -5.20 3.01
N PRO A 23 6.72 -4.38 1.94
CA PRO A 23 6.53 -4.85 0.57
C PRO A 23 7.37 -6.08 0.26
N PHE A 24 8.59 -6.12 0.79
CA PHE A 24 9.47 -7.27 0.71
C PHE A 24 8.84 -8.51 1.34
N TRP A 25 8.37 -8.41 2.59
CA TRP A 25 7.75 -9.53 3.29
C TRP A 25 6.40 -9.94 2.69
N GLU A 26 5.65 -9.02 2.08
CA GLU A 26 4.41 -9.37 1.36
C GLU A 26 4.74 -10.19 0.11
N VAL A 27 5.74 -9.79 -0.67
CA VAL A 27 6.22 -10.54 -1.84
C VAL A 27 6.81 -11.88 -1.40
N PHE A 28 7.72 -11.87 -0.41
CA PHE A 28 8.33 -13.07 0.14
C PHE A 28 7.30 -14.05 0.72
N LYS A 29 6.28 -13.59 1.43
CA LYS A 29 5.23 -14.48 1.94
C LYS A 29 4.35 -15.03 0.84
N THR A 30 4.01 -14.22 -0.17
CA THR A 30 3.17 -14.66 -1.28
C THR A 30 3.92 -15.69 -2.13
N PHE A 31 5.14 -15.35 -2.57
CA PHE A 31 6.01 -16.29 -3.27
C PHE A 31 6.36 -17.47 -2.38
N GLY A 32 6.95 -17.26 -1.22
CA GLY A 32 7.38 -18.34 -0.31
C GLY A 32 6.27 -19.29 0.15
N ARG A 33 5.00 -18.85 0.23
CA ARG A 33 3.86 -19.74 0.50
C ARG A 33 3.56 -20.61 -0.71
N ASP A 34 3.49 -20.01 -1.89
CA ASP A 34 3.18 -20.71 -3.14
C ASP A 34 4.37 -21.65 -3.53
N GLU A 35 5.59 -21.27 -3.12
CA GLU A 35 6.86 -21.96 -3.35
C GLU A 35 7.25 -22.99 -2.27
N ALA A 36 6.48 -23.14 -1.19
CA ALA A 36 6.85 -24.07 -0.11
C ALA A 36 6.84 -25.54 -0.56
N TYR A 37 5.88 -25.92 -1.42
CA TYR A 37 5.88 -27.25 -2.03
C TYR A 37 7.00 -27.38 -3.07
N ALA A 38 7.21 -26.34 -3.88
CA ALA A 38 8.28 -26.30 -4.88
C ALA A 38 9.66 -26.52 -4.23
N TRP A 39 9.93 -25.89 -3.08
CA TRP A 39 11.14 -26.10 -2.29
C TRP A 39 11.38 -27.57 -1.89
N ILE A 40 10.33 -28.24 -1.39
CA ILE A 40 10.39 -29.65 -0.98
C ILE A 40 10.70 -30.54 -2.19
N PHE A 41 9.96 -30.35 -3.29
CA PHE A 41 10.15 -31.12 -4.53
C PHE A 41 11.51 -30.85 -5.18
N ASN A 42 12.00 -29.61 -5.15
CA ASN A 42 13.33 -29.23 -5.62
C ASN A 42 14.43 -29.95 -4.82
N THR A 43 14.34 -29.89 -3.49
CA THR A 43 15.33 -30.51 -2.60
C THR A 43 15.35 -32.03 -2.75
N LEU A 44 14.18 -32.68 -2.75
CA LEU A 44 14.06 -34.13 -2.92
C LEU A 44 14.50 -34.56 -4.33
N GLY A 45 14.10 -33.82 -5.36
CA GLY A 45 14.48 -34.08 -6.73
C GLY A 45 15.99 -34.00 -6.94
N THR A 46 16.62 -32.97 -6.37
CA THR A 46 18.08 -32.81 -6.41
C THR A 46 18.79 -33.92 -5.64
N LEU A 47 18.30 -34.31 -4.46
CA LEU A 47 18.85 -35.42 -3.69
C LEU A 47 18.81 -36.75 -4.46
N LEU A 48 17.67 -37.08 -5.07
CA LEU A 48 17.51 -38.30 -5.86
C LEU A 48 18.41 -38.29 -7.09
N MET A 49 18.56 -37.14 -7.75
CA MET A 49 19.45 -37.00 -8.90
C MET A 49 20.93 -37.07 -8.50
N GLU A 50 21.32 -36.47 -7.38
CA GLU A 50 22.68 -36.58 -6.83
C GLU A 50 23.03 -38.04 -6.53
N PHE A 51 22.15 -38.75 -5.83
CA PHE A 51 22.30 -40.18 -5.60
C PHE A 51 22.42 -40.94 -6.93
N ALA A 52 21.66 -40.52 -7.94
CA ALA A 52 21.66 -41.19 -9.22
C ALA A 52 22.93 -41.00 -10.05
N LEU A 53 23.47 -39.79 -10.07
CA LEU A 53 24.70 -39.50 -10.77
C LEU A 53 25.92 -40.16 -10.09
N ILE A 54 25.83 -40.40 -8.77
CA ILE A 54 26.87 -41.13 -8.03
C ILE A 54 26.79 -42.64 -8.27
N SER A 55 25.57 -43.21 -8.34
CA SER A 55 25.39 -44.67 -8.24
C SER A 55 25.32 -45.42 -9.58
N TRP A 56 24.83 -44.79 -10.66
CA TRP A 56 24.43 -45.51 -11.87
C TRP A 56 24.50 -44.69 -13.18
N LEU A 57 24.67 -43.36 -13.12
CA LEU A 57 24.78 -42.49 -14.30
C LEU A 57 26.15 -41.80 -14.37
N THR A 58 27.06 -42.30 -15.20
CA THR A 58 28.37 -41.69 -15.41
C THR A 58 28.28 -40.57 -16.44
N ILE A 59 28.41 -39.32 -16.00
CA ILE A 59 28.43 -38.12 -16.86
C ILE A 59 29.68 -37.30 -16.51
N GLY A 60 30.26 -36.59 -17.48
CA GLY A 60 31.42 -35.73 -17.24
C GLY A 60 31.20 -34.70 -16.13
N ALA A 61 32.25 -34.39 -15.36
CA ALA A 61 32.17 -33.56 -14.15
C ALA A 61 31.58 -32.15 -14.37
N GLY A 62 31.77 -31.55 -15.55
CA GLY A 62 31.15 -30.28 -15.91
C GLY A 62 29.63 -30.39 -16.12
N SER A 63 29.20 -31.46 -16.80
CA SER A 63 27.79 -31.76 -17.03
C SER A 63 27.06 -32.18 -15.75
N HIS A 64 27.76 -32.83 -14.81
CA HIS A 64 27.23 -33.22 -13.51
C HIS A 64 26.64 -32.03 -12.74
N LYS A 65 27.41 -30.94 -12.65
CA LYS A 65 27.02 -29.71 -11.95
C LYS A 65 25.78 -29.04 -12.59
N ILE A 66 25.77 -28.97 -13.92
CA ILE A 66 24.67 -28.38 -14.68
C ILE A 66 23.38 -29.19 -14.52
N VAL A 67 23.46 -30.53 -14.61
CA VAL A 67 22.30 -31.41 -14.44
C VAL A 67 21.69 -31.21 -13.05
N LEU A 68 22.51 -31.18 -11.99
CA LEU A 68 22.02 -30.94 -10.63
C LEU A 68 21.38 -29.56 -10.46
N ALA A 69 21.97 -28.51 -11.05
CA ALA A 69 21.42 -27.16 -10.99
C ALA A 69 20.08 -27.02 -11.74
N LEU A 70 19.85 -27.80 -12.81
CA LEU A 70 18.61 -27.79 -13.59
C LEU A 70 17.52 -28.71 -13.01
N THR A 71 17.91 -29.74 -12.27
CA THR A 71 16.99 -30.75 -11.72
C THR A 71 15.92 -30.14 -10.83
N GLY A 72 16.32 -29.24 -9.92
CA GLY A 72 15.43 -28.51 -9.04
C GLY A 72 14.31 -27.78 -9.79
N PRO A 73 14.66 -26.82 -10.68
CA PRO A 73 13.71 -26.07 -11.51
C PRO A 73 12.74 -26.92 -12.32
N ILE A 74 13.19 -28.07 -12.83
CA ILE A 74 12.33 -28.97 -13.62
C ILE A 74 11.32 -29.69 -12.71
N ILE A 75 11.79 -30.26 -11.59
CA ILE A 75 10.97 -31.09 -10.70
C ILE A 75 9.99 -30.23 -9.90
N GLU A 76 10.40 -29.03 -9.49
CA GLU A 76 9.57 -28.14 -8.68
C GLU A 76 8.29 -27.70 -9.39
N LYS A 77 8.26 -27.67 -10.74
CA LYS A 77 7.07 -27.28 -11.51
C LYS A 77 5.89 -28.22 -11.28
N PHE A 78 6.16 -29.50 -10.99
CA PHE A 78 5.12 -30.44 -10.57
C PHE A 78 4.54 -30.06 -9.21
N GLY A 79 5.40 -29.70 -8.25
CA GLY A 79 5.00 -29.20 -6.93
C GLY A 79 4.21 -27.90 -6.97
N PHE A 80 4.61 -26.98 -7.86
CA PHE A 80 4.01 -25.67 -8.06
C PHE A 80 2.50 -25.75 -8.38
N PHE A 81 2.10 -26.62 -9.30
CA PHE A 81 0.68 -26.77 -9.66
C PHE A 81 -0.15 -27.49 -8.59
N ILE A 82 0.45 -28.38 -7.79
CA ILE A 82 -0.24 -29.07 -6.68
C ILE A 82 -0.77 -28.05 -5.67
N GLY A 83 0.02 -27.03 -5.33
CA GLY A 83 -0.40 -25.93 -4.44
C GLY A 83 -1.63 -25.19 -4.97
N HIS A 84 -1.60 -24.77 -6.25
CA HIS A 84 -2.71 -24.06 -6.88
C HIS A 84 -3.98 -24.91 -7.00
N PHE A 85 -3.88 -26.21 -7.27
CA PHE A 85 -5.05 -27.09 -7.31
C PHE A 85 -5.66 -27.34 -5.94
N LYS A 86 -4.83 -27.45 -4.89
CA LYS A 86 -5.30 -27.55 -3.50
C LYS A 86 -6.08 -26.30 -3.09
N ASP A 87 -5.59 -25.11 -3.45
CA ASP A 87 -6.28 -23.84 -3.20
C ASP A 87 -7.61 -23.74 -3.94
N ALA A 88 -7.65 -24.10 -5.23
CA ALA A 88 -8.90 -24.14 -6.01
C ALA A 88 -9.93 -25.08 -5.38
N HIS A 89 -9.49 -26.25 -4.94
CA HIS A 89 -10.36 -27.22 -4.28
C HIS A 89 -10.88 -26.71 -2.92
N ASN A 90 -10.04 -26.02 -2.14
CA ASN A 90 -10.46 -25.39 -0.89
C ASN A 90 -11.48 -24.28 -1.13
N ILE A 91 -11.23 -23.38 -2.10
CA ILE A 91 -12.17 -22.31 -2.46
C ILE A 91 -13.51 -22.91 -2.91
N TYR A 92 -13.47 -23.96 -3.73
CA TYR A 92 -14.67 -24.69 -4.15
C TYR A 92 -15.47 -25.22 -2.94
N LYS A 93 -14.79 -25.85 -1.97
CA LYS A 93 -15.43 -26.36 -0.75
C LYS A 93 -16.01 -25.25 0.13
N THR A 94 -15.37 -24.09 0.21
CA THR A 94 -15.81 -22.97 1.05
C THR A 94 -16.82 -22.03 0.38
N THR A 95 -17.03 -22.14 -0.94
CA THR A 95 -18.03 -21.30 -1.63
C THR A 95 -19.44 -21.78 -1.27
N PRO A 96 -20.38 -20.90 -0.88
CA PRO A 96 -21.78 -21.25 -0.64
C PRO A 96 -22.39 -22.00 -1.84
N LEU A 97 -23.25 -22.99 -1.60
CA LEU A 97 -23.79 -23.88 -2.65
C LEU A 97 -24.50 -23.10 -3.77
N GLU A 98 -25.17 -22.00 -3.43
CA GLU A 98 -25.90 -21.13 -4.35
C GLU A 98 -24.98 -20.39 -5.35
N ASP A 99 -23.76 -20.06 -4.93
CA ASP A 99 -22.74 -19.36 -5.74
C ASP A 99 -21.66 -20.31 -6.29
N ARG A 100 -21.75 -21.61 -5.99
CA ARG A 100 -20.71 -22.60 -6.28
C ARG A 100 -20.79 -23.06 -7.72
N GLU A 101 -19.82 -22.64 -8.53
CA GLU A 101 -19.66 -23.15 -9.90
C GLU A 101 -19.12 -24.60 -9.92
N LYS A 102 -19.06 -25.23 -11.10
CA LYS A 102 -18.41 -26.54 -11.28
C LYS A 102 -16.93 -26.47 -10.88
N LEU A 103 -16.41 -27.50 -10.22
CA LEU A 103 -15.01 -27.59 -9.79
C LEU A 103 -14.01 -27.32 -10.94
N SER A 104 -14.36 -27.73 -12.16
CA SER A 104 -13.55 -27.47 -13.37
C SER A 104 -13.33 -25.98 -13.64
N VAL A 105 -14.25 -25.09 -13.24
CA VAL A 105 -14.06 -23.65 -13.36
C VAL A 105 -13.02 -23.14 -12.38
N TYR A 106 -13.04 -23.62 -11.14
CA TYR A 106 -12.03 -23.28 -10.13
C TYR A 106 -10.65 -23.80 -10.52
N LEU A 107 -10.57 -25.04 -11.02
CA LEU A 107 -9.32 -25.62 -11.52
C LEU A 107 -8.79 -24.87 -12.75
N LYS A 108 -9.65 -24.46 -13.70
CA LYS A 108 -9.24 -23.62 -14.84
C LYS A 108 -8.74 -22.24 -14.38
N LYS A 109 -9.41 -21.62 -13.39
CA LYS A 109 -8.97 -20.35 -12.79
C LYS A 109 -7.60 -20.52 -12.11
N ALA A 110 -7.41 -21.60 -11.35
CA ALA A 110 -6.13 -21.94 -10.71
C ALA A 110 -5.02 -22.21 -11.74
N PHE A 111 -5.30 -22.97 -12.80
CA PHE A 111 -4.33 -23.22 -13.86
C PHE A 111 -3.90 -21.92 -14.57
N LYS A 112 -4.85 -21.03 -14.87
CA LYS A 112 -4.56 -19.72 -15.49
C LYS A 112 -3.79 -18.78 -14.56
N ALA A 113 -4.07 -18.83 -13.27
CA ALA A 113 -3.31 -18.08 -12.27
C ALA A 113 -1.90 -18.65 -12.12
N GLY A 114 -1.79 -19.97 -12.01
CA GLY A 114 -0.54 -20.71 -11.93
C GLY A 114 0.34 -20.50 -13.16
N SER A 115 -0.19 -20.57 -14.39
CA SER A 115 0.61 -20.38 -15.60
C SER A 115 1.23 -18.98 -15.71
N LYS A 116 0.52 -17.94 -15.24
CA LYS A 116 1.06 -16.58 -15.18
C LYS A 116 2.21 -16.46 -14.15
N SER A 117 2.07 -17.15 -13.02
CA SER A 117 3.09 -17.18 -11.98
C SER A 117 4.30 -18.03 -12.38
N LEU A 118 4.07 -19.19 -13.01
CA LEU A 118 5.09 -20.06 -13.61
C LEU A 118 5.95 -19.32 -14.63
N THR A 119 5.35 -18.45 -15.44
CA THR A 119 6.11 -17.65 -16.41
C THR A 119 7.10 -16.72 -15.71
N TYR A 120 6.72 -16.15 -14.56
CA TYR A 120 7.60 -15.29 -13.78
C TYR A 120 8.71 -16.10 -13.10
N ASP A 121 8.34 -17.26 -12.55
CA ASP A 121 9.23 -18.21 -11.91
C ASP A 121 10.33 -18.68 -12.89
N LEU A 122 9.95 -19.17 -14.07
CA LEU A 122 10.87 -19.63 -15.11
C LEU A 122 11.78 -18.55 -15.68
N LEU A 123 11.31 -17.30 -15.76
CA LEU A 123 12.10 -16.20 -16.34
C LEU A 123 12.99 -15.47 -15.34
N VAL A 124 12.70 -15.59 -14.04
CA VAL A 124 13.35 -14.75 -13.02
C VAL A 124 13.91 -15.58 -11.88
N HIS A 125 13.11 -16.47 -11.29
CA HIS A 125 13.54 -17.26 -10.14
C HIS A 125 14.50 -18.39 -10.56
N ASP A 126 14.13 -19.22 -11.54
CA ASP A 126 14.96 -20.36 -11.97
C ASP A 126 16.36 -19.93 -12.41
N PRO A 127 16.55 -18.88 -13.23
CA PRO A 127 17.89 -18.45 -13.60
C PRO A 127 18.72 -17.99 -12.40
N VAL A 128 18.09 -17.28 -11.44
CA VAL A 128 18.77 -16.84 -10.22
C VAL A 128 19.16 -18.04 -9.36
N TYR A 129 18.24 -19.01 -9.18
CA TYR A 129 18.52 -20.26 -8.49
C TYR A 129 19.68 -21.03 -9.13
N ILE A 130 19.64 -21.25 -10.45
CA ILE A 130 20.66 -22.00 -11.20
C ILE A 130 22.03 -21.34 -11.03
N ILE A 131 22.11 -20.01 -11.16
CA ILE A 131 23.36 -19.27 -11.01
C ILE A 131 23.92 -19.46 -9.59
N ILE A 132 23.08 -19.30 -8.55
CA ILE A 132 23.52 -19.45 -7.15
C ILE A 132 23.97 -20.89 -6.89
N MET A 133 23.23 -21.86 -7.40
CA MET A 133 23.54 -23.28 -7.26
C MET A 133 24.87 -23.64 -7.92
N LEU A 134 25.12 -23.19 -9.15
CA LEU A 134 26.39 -23.41 -9.86
C LEU A 134 27.56 -22.73 -9.16
N VAL A 135 27.39 -21.49 -8.69
CA VAL A 135 28.41 -20.79 -7.90
C VAL A 135 28.67 -21.53 -6.60
N GLY A 136 27.62 -22.00 -5.91
CA GLY A 136 27.72 -22.79 -4.69
C GLY A 136 28.51 -24.09 -4.91
N GLN A 137 28.23 -24.83 -5.97
CA GLN A 137 28.97 -26.06 -6.32
C GLN A 137 30.41 -25.80 -6.77
N TYR A 138 30.76 -24.58 -7.17
CA TYR A 138 32.13 -24.20 -7.52
C TYR A 138 32.92 -23.76 -6.28
N VAL A 139 32.30 -22.92 -5.44
CA VAL A 139 32.94 -22.32 -4.25
C VAL A 139 32.95 -23.28 -3.05
N LEU A 140 31.92 -24.12 -2.93
CA LEU A 140 31.73 -25.09 -1.85
C LEU A 140 31.56 -26.52 -2.40
N PRO A 141 32.60 -27.08 -3.05
CA PRO A 141 32.48 -28.35 -3.79
C PRO A 141 32.25 -29.58 -2.88
N THR A 142 32.56 -29.48 -1.60
CA THR A 142 32.36 -30.57 -0.62
C THR A 142 30.96 -30.59 -0.01
N THR A 143 30.15 -29.56 -0.25
CA THR A 143 28.79 -29.48 0.29
C THR A 143 27.84 -30.31 -0.58
N PRO A 144 26.99 -31.17 0.01
CA PRO A 144 26.01 -31.96 -0.76
C PRO A 144 25.11 -31.07 -1.62
N ALA A 145 24.81 -31.52 -2.84
CA ALA A 145 24.06 -30.72 -3.80
C ALA A 145 22.64 -30.41 -3.31
N TRP A 146 21.99 -31.31 -2.57
CA TRP A 146 20.68 -31.04 -1.99
C TRP A 146 20.70 -29.92 -0.91
N VAL A 147 21.79 -29.76 -0.15
CA VAL A 147 21.96 -28.64 0.80
C VAL A 147 22.15 -27.33 0.04
N LEU A 148 22.96 -27.37 -1.02
CA LEU A 148 23.14 -26.23 -1.92
C LEU A 148 21.82 -25.86 -2.60
N ALA A 149 21.02 -26.82 -3.03
CA ALA A 149 19.69 -26.59 -3.60
C ALA A 149 18.77 -25.90 -2.60
N MET A 150 18.69 -26.43 -1.37
CA MET A 150 17.88 -25.86 -0.31
C MET A 150 18.23 -24.39 -0.04
N SER A 151 19.53 -24.09 0.10
CA SER A 151 20.02 -22.75 0.40
C SER A 151 19.89 -21.80 -0.80
N SER A 152 20.17 -22.28 -2.01
CA SER A 152 20.03 -21.52 -3.27
C SER A 152 18.58 -21.15 -3.53
N PHE A 153 17.63 -22.03 -3.24
CA PHE A 153 16.19 -21.76 -3.37
C PHE A 153 15.76 -20.62 -2.45
N VAL A 154 16.11 -20.70 -1.16
CA VAL A 154 15.79 -19.65 -0.20
C VAL A 154 16.44 -18.33 -0.64
N ALA A 155 17.73 -18.34 -0.99
CA ALA A 155 18.44 -17.15 -1.47
C ALA A 155 17.80 -16.55 -2.72
N ALA A 156 17.39 -17.37 -3.69
CA ALA A 156 16.71 -16.93 -4.90
C ALA A 156 15.37 -16.26 -4.57
N VAL A 157 14.54 -16.82 -3.69
CA VAL A 157 13.28 -16.19 -3.24
C VAL A 157 13.55 -14.82 -2.60
N PHE A 158 14.59 -14.69 -1.75
CA PHE A 158 14.99 -13.41 -1.17
C PHE A 158 15.41 -12.39 -2.26
N ILE A 159 16.22 -12.80 -3.23
CA ILE A 159 16.68 -11.93 -4.31
C ILE A 159 15.52 -11.49 -5.19
N VAL A 160 14.65 -12.41 -5.60
CA VAL A 160 13.46 -12.13 -6.41
C VAL A 160 12.53 -11.15 -5.68
N ALA A 161 12.29 -11.35 -4.38
CA ALA A 161 11.50 -10.43 -3.59
C ALA A 161 12.13 -9.03 -3.51
N GLY A 162 13.45 -8.95 -3.35
CA GLY A 162 14.20 -7.69 -3.40
C GLY A 162 14.11 -7.00 -4.77
N LEU A 163 14.24 -7.76 -5.86
CA LEU A 163 14.13 -7.27 -7.23
C LEU A 163 12.73 -6.74 -7.54
N ASP A 164 11.66 -7.43 -7.14
CA ASP A 164 10.29 -6.96 -7.39
C ASP A 164 10.03 -5.63 -6.67
N VAL A 165 10.42 -5.53 -5.39
CA VAL A 165 10.32 -4.27 -4.64
C VAL A 165 11.14 -3.17 -5.31
N GLY A 166 12.37 -3.46 -5.73
CA GLY A 166 13.24 -2.52 -6.45
C GLY A 166 12.62 -2.03 -7.76
N VAL A 167 12.03 -2.93 -8.55
CA VAL A 167 11.32 -2.60 -9.80
C VAL A 167 10.09 -1.75 -9.51
N GLN A 168 9.32 -2.04 -8.46
CA GLN A 168 8.16 -1.23 -8.07
C GLN A 168 8.57 0.19 -7.65
N GLU A 169 9.63 0.33 -6.85
CA GLU A 169 10.16 1.64 -6.45
C GLU A 169 10.72 2.43 -7.63
N LEU A 170 11.44 1.78 -8.54
CA LEU A 170 11.95 2.40 -9.77
C LEU A 170 10.79 2.89 -10.65
N ARG A 171 9.76 2.06 -10.87
CA ARG A 171 8.56 2.46 -11.62
C ARG A 171 7.84 3.63 -10.95
N TYR A 172 7.79 3.67 -9.63
CA TYR A 172 7.22 4.80 -8.89
C TYR A 172 8.05 6.08 -9.06
N PHE A 173 9.37 5.97 -9.00
CA PHE A 173 10.29 7.07 -9.23
C PHE A 173 10.14 7.64 -10.65
N LEU A 174 10.14 6.80 -11.68
CA LEU A 174 9.94 7.20 -13.08
C LEU A 174 8.56 7.84 -13.29
N PHE A 175 7.52 7.32 -12.65
CA PHE A 175 6.19 7.92 -12.67
C PHE A 175 6.20 9.36 -12.11
N LYS A 176 6.89 9.60 -10.98
CA LYS A 176 7.04 10.94 -10.41
C LYS A 176 7.81 11.88 -11.34
N LEU A 177 8.89 11.40 -11.95
CA LEU A 177 9.62 12.18 -12.95
C LEU A 177 8.72 12.56 -14.14
N LYS A 178 7.89 11.63 -14.62
CA LYS A 178 6.91 11.90 -15.67
C LYS A 178 5.92 12.99 -15.24
N LEU A 179 5.39 12.93 -14.02
CA LEU A 179 4.50 13.97 -13.50
C LEU A 179 5.20 15.33 -13.33
N LYS A 180 6.45 15.33 -12.86
CA LYS A 180 7.26 16.56 -12.76
C LYS A 180 7.45 17.21 -14.13
N LYS A 181 7.73 16.42 -15.17
CA LYS A 181 7.81 16.90 -16.57
C LYS A 181 6.48 17.46 -17.09
N LEU A 182 5.34 17.05 -16.53
CA LEU A 182 4.02 17.61 -16.83
C LEU A 182 3.73 18.91 -16.03
N GLY A 183 4.63 19.33 -15.14
CA GLY A 183 4.48 20.52 -14.30
C GLY A 183 3.84 20.25 -12.94
N PHE A 184 3.73 18.98 -12.51
CA PHE A 184 3.33 18.69 -11.14
C PHE A 184 4.49 18.94 -10.16
N GLU A 185 4.15 19.47 -9.00
CA GLU A 185 5.02 19.57 -7.83
C GLU A 185 4.74 18.42 -6.86
N SER A 186 5.69 18.11 -5.99
CA SER A 186 5.56 17.04 -4.99
C SER A 186 5.89 17.53 -3.60
N GLU A 187 5.08 17.12 -2.64
CA GLU A 187 5.24 17.42 -1.21
C GLU A 187 5.16 16.10 -0.42
N LYS A 188 6.12 15.90 0.49
CA LYS A 188 6.18 14.72 1.36
C LYS A 188 6.02 15.13 2.81
N TYR A 189 5.22 14.38 3.56
CA TYR A 189 5.02 14.58 4.99
C TYR A 189 4.42 13.33 5.65
N LEU A 190 4.54 13.26 6.96
CA LEU A 190 3.81 12.37 7.82
C LEU A 190 2.49 13.01 8.22
N GLU A 191 1.41 12.21 8.29
CA GLU A 191 0.10 12.68 8.70
C GLU A 191 -0.55 11.65 9.63
N SER A 192 -0.88 12.05 10.86
CA SER A 192 -1.76 11.26 11.72
C SER A 192 -3.16 11.85 11.73
N ARG A 193 -4.20 11.01 11.88
CA ARG A 193 -5.59 11.47 11.98
C ARG A 193 -6.29 10.91 13.21
N PHE A 194 -7.11 11.74 13.81
CA PHE A 194 -7.95 11.40 14.95
C PHE A 194 -9.38 11.87 14.71
N LEU A 195 -10.35 11.09 15.19
CA LEU A 195 -11.73 11.51 15.30
C LEU A 195 -11.96 12.05 16.71
N ILE A 196 -12.37 13.31 16.82
CA ILE A 196 -12.67 13.97 18.09
C ILE A 196 -14.15 14.37 18.12
N SER A 197 -14.80 14.28 19.27
CA SER A 197 -16.24 14.55 19.39
C SER A 197 -16.60 15.94 18.83
N SER A 198 -17.72 16.01 18.10
CA SER A 198 -18.24 17.28 17.60
C SER A 198 -18.77 18.23 18.69
N LYS A 199 -18.87 17.76 19.95
CA LYS A 199 -19.18 18.60 21.11
C LYS A 199 -18.07 19.61 21.44
N GLN A 200 -16.84 19.32 21.03
CA GLN A 200 -15.72 20.25 21.21
C GLN A 200 -15.84 21.46 20.29
N ASN A 201 -15.20 22.58 20.62
CA ASN A 201 -15.13 23.73 19.72
C ASN A 201 -13.84 23.67 18.88
N PRO A 202 -13.91 23.52 17.54
CA PRO A 202 -12.73 23.43 16.68
C PRO A 202 -11.74 24.59 16.79
N ALA A 203 -12.26 25.82 16.97
CA ALA A 203 -11.42 27.00 17.09
C ALA A 203 -10.70 27.03 18.45
N LYS A 204 -11.37 26.58 19.51
CA LYS A 204 -10.76 26.45 20.84
C LYS A 204 -9.67 25.38 20.84
N LEU A 205 -9.96 24.20 20.28
CA LEU A 205 -8.99 23.11 20.11
C LEU A 205 -7.73 23.59 19.39
N ILE A 206 -7.87 24.26 18.24
CA ILE A 206 -6.73 24.77 17.49
C ILE A 206 -5.92 25.81 18.29
N LYS A 207 -6.57 26.65 19.11
CA LYS A 207 -5.86 27.60 19.98
C LYS A 207 -5.07 26.90 21.09
N GLU A 208 -5.64 25.86 21.70
CA GLU A 208 -4.96 25.03 22.71
C GLU A 208 -3.73 24.35 22.10
N PHE A 209 -3.89 23.68 20.95
CA PHE A 209 -2.78 23.09 20.22
C PHE A 209 -1.72 24.13 19.81
N ALA A 210 -2.15 25.32 19.37
CA ALA A 210 -1.23 26.37 18.98
C ALA A 210 -0.40 26.88 20.16
N LYS A 211 -1.01 27.01 21.35
CA LYS A 211 -0.31 27.40 22.58
C LYS A 211 0.72 26.34 22.99
N GLU A 212 0.31 25.08 23.03
CA GLU A 212 1.16 23.96 23.43
C GLU A 212 2.42 23.84 22.58
N PHE A 213 2.27 23.92 21.25
CA PHE A 213 3.37 23.72 20.31
C PHE A 213 3.97 25.03 19.76
N GLY A 214 3.65 26.18 20.36
CA GLY A 214 4.17 27.50 19.94
C GLY A 214 3.85 27.88 18.47
N LEU A 215 2.69 27.49 17.96
CA LEU A 215 2.31 27.68 16.55
C LEU A 215 1.76 29.10 16.30
N LYS A 216 2.28 29.77 15.27
CA LYS A 216 2.15 31.23 15.13
C LYS A 216 0.86 31.74 14.48
N LYS A 217 0.11 30.92 13.74
CA LYS A 217 -0.99 31.40 12.87
C LYS A 217 -2.19 30.47 12.88
N THR A 218 -3.30 30.90 13.50
CA THR A 218 -4.60 30.21 13.42
C THR A 218 -5.45 30.78 12.29
N ARG A 219 -5.98 29.94 11.39
CA ARG A 219 -6.86 30.37 10.30
C ARG A 219 -7.98 29.36 10.04
N SER A 220 -9.07 29.82 9.42
CA SER A 220 -10.11 28.97 8.83
C SER A 220 -10.09 29.06 7.31
N ILE A 221 -10.15 27.92 6.62
CA ILE A 221 -10.21 27.82 5.15
C ILE A 221 -11.32 26.85 4.74
N ASN A 222 -12.10 27.24 3.73
CA ASN A 222 -13.09 26.37 3.13
C ASN A 222 -12.48 25.52 2.00
N TYR A 223 -12.76 24.22 2.01
CA TYR A 223 -12.29 23.24 1.02
C TYR A 223 -13.46 22.59 0.27
N TYR A 224 -13.22 22.37 -1.02
CA TYR A 224 -14.12 21.62 -1.91
C TYR A 224 -13.28 20.62 -2.68
N ASP A 225 -13.48 19.35 -2.37
CA ASP A 225 -12.79 18.23 -3.00
C ASP A 225 -13.77 17.43 -3.86
N THR A 226 -13.32 17.07 -5.07
CA THR A 226 -13.99 16.11 -5.94
C THR A 226 -13.06 14.93 -6.15
N TYR A 227 -13.42 13.76 -5.65
CA TYR A 227 -12.64 12.53 -5.74
C TYR A 227 -13.07 11.69 -6.95
N TYR A 228 -12.08 11.12 -7.63
CA TYR A 228 -12.27 10.29 -8.81
C TYR A 228 -11.78 8.87 -8.54
N LYS A 229 -12.59 7.89 -8.94
CA LYS A 229 -12.11 6.52 -9.10
C LYS A 229 -11.04 6.51 -10.18
N ASN A 230 -9.91 5.89 -9.88
CA ASN A 230 -8.72 5.96 -10.72
C ASN A 230 -8.13 4.55 -10.95
N LYS A 231 -7.39 4.41 -12.04
CA LYS A 231 -6.64 3.20 -12.44
C LYS A 231 -5.13 3.38 -12.29
N LEU A 232 -4.71 4.35 -11.47
CA LEU A 232 -3.29 4.54 -11.17
C LEU A 232 -2.77 3.30 -10.45
N LYS A 233 -1.54 2.90 -10.74
CA LYS A 233 -0.91 1.75 -10.11
C LYS A 233 -0.64 2.03 -8.63
N THR A 234 -0.82 1.00 -7.82
CA THR A 234 -0.28 0.92 -6.44
C THR A 234 1.20 0.59 -6.54
N TYR A 235 2.02 1.20 -5.69
CA TYR A 235 3.46 0.96 -5.65
C TYR A 235 3.90 0.64 -4.23
N SER A 236 4.35 -0.60 -3.98
CA SER A 236 4.85 -1.04 -2.67
C SER A 236 3.88 -0.68 -1.53
N GLY A 237 2.62 -1.09 -1.68
CA GLY A 237 1.53 -0.79 -0.72
C GLY A 237 0.98 0.64 -0.76
N ARG A 238 1.60 1.59 -1.49
CA ARG A 238 1.11 2.98 -1.58
C ARG A 238 -0.12 3.06 -2.48
N LYS A 239 -1.28 3.35 -1.87
CA LYS A 239 -2.56 3.44 -2.59
C LYS A 239 -2.79 4.86 -3.17
N PRO A 240 -3.06 5.00 -4.47
CA PRO A 240 -3.31 6.30 -5.09
C PRO A 240 -4.71 6.82 -4.81
N LYS A 241 -4.83 8.14 -4.65
CA LYS A 241 -6.10 8.88 -4.70
C LYS A 241 -5.96 10.06 -5.65
N LEU A 242 -6.91 10.18 -6.57
CA LEU A 242 -7.00 11.31 -7.50
C LEU A 242 -8.15 12.23 -7.08
N ARG A 243 -7.87 13.53 -7.00
CA ARG A 243 -8.89 14.55 -6.74
C ARG A 243 -8.62 15.87 -7.43
N LEU A 244 -9.70 16.59 -7.71
CA LEU A 244 -9.67 18.03 -7.89
C LEU A 244 -9.95 18.70 -6.55
N ARG A 245 -9.22 19.76 -6.22
CA ARG A 245 -9.39 20.52 -4.98
C ARG A 245 -9.38 22.00 -5.25
N LYS A 246 -10.36 22.73 -4.72
CA LYS A 246 -10.28 24.18 -4.54
C LYS A 246 -10.40 24.54 -3.06
N ARG A 247 -9.67 25.58 -2.65
CA ARG A 247 -9.73 26.13 -1.29
C ARG A 247 -9.67 27.65 -1.31
N THR A 248 -10.25 28.30 -0.31
CA THR A 248 -10.10 29.75 -0.14
C THR A 248 -8.65 30.07 0.22
N ALA A 249 -8.07 31.04 -0.46
CA ALA A 249 -6.75 31.59 -0.22
C ALA A 249 -6.86 32.75 0.79
N THR A 250 -5.72 33.14 1.36
CA THR A 250 -5.65 34.16 2.41
C THR A 250 -6.19 35.53 2.00
N LYS A 251 -6.20 35.84 0.69
CA LYS A 251 -6.65 37.13 0.12
C LYS A 251 -8.07 37.05 -0.47
N GLY A 252 -8.85 36.01 -0.17
CA GLY A 252 -10.18 35.79 -0.76
C GLY A 252 -10.18 35.04 -2.10
N ASP A 253 -9.02 34.95 -2.77
CA ASP A 253 -8.85 34.17 -4.00
C ASP A 253 -9.05 32.66 -3.79
N TRP A 254 -9.21 31.90 -4.87
CA TRP A 254 -9.29 30.44 -4.80
C TRP A 254 -7.98 29.78 -5.25
N PHE A 255 -7.38 28.97 -4.38
CA PHE A 255 -6.28 28.09 -4.77
C PHE A 255 -6.83 26.76 -5.28
N LYS A 256 -6.56 26.45 -6.56
CA LYS A 256 -7.16 25.35 -7.30
C LYS A 256 -6.07 24.38 -7.73
N THR A 257 -6.28 23.09 -7.51
CA THR A 257 -5.27 22.06 -7.81
C THR A 257 -5.89 20.77 -8.30
N VAL A 258 -5.14 20.08 -9.15
CA VAL A 258 -5.27 18.63 -9.38
C VAL A 258 -4.29 17.95 -8.44
N GLN A 259 -4.71 16.88 -7.76
CA GLN A 259 -3.87 16.19 -6.79
C GLN A 259 -3.93 14.68 -6.97
N VAL A 260 -2.76 14.07 -7.06
CA VAL A 260 -2.53 12.62 -6.93
C VAL A 260 -1.81 12.41 -5.60
N THR A 261 -2.45 11.74 -4.65
CA THR A 261 -1.83 11.44 -3.35
C THR A 261 -1.59 9.94 -3.22
N TYR A 262 -0.36 9.57 -2.88
CA TYR A 262 0.01 8.23 -2.48
C TYR A 262 0.17 8.19 -0.97
N ASN A 263 -0.60 7.34 -0.30
CA ASN A 263 -0.55 7.22 1.16
C ASN A 263 -0.16 5.78 1.52
N ILE A 264 0.66 5.65 2.56
CA ILE A 264 0.98 4.37 3.20
C ILE A 264 0.89 4.55 4.71
N ALA A 265 0.07 3.72 5.37
CA ALA A 265 0.03 3.69 6.82
C ALA A 265 1.31 3.08 7.37
N SER A 266 1.75 3.53 8.53
CA SER A 266 2.93 3.02 9.23
C SER A 266 2.68 3.04 10.73
N ARG A 267 3.43 2.24 11.48
CA ARG A 267 3.52 2.34 12.94
C ARG A 267 4.88 2.95 13.29
N ILE A 268 4.93 3.88 14.23
CA ILE A 268 6.20 4.32 14.82
C ILE A 268 6.57 3.26 15.85
N GLU A 269 7.65 2.54 15.59
CA GLU A 269 8.22 1.59 16.55
C GLU A 269 8.95 2.37 17.64
N SER A 270 8.76 1.95 18.89
CA SER A 270 9.43 2.51 20.06
C SER A 270 10.32 1.42 20.66
N LYS A 271 11.56 1.76 20.99
CA LYS A 271 12.45 0.86 21.73
C LYS A 271 12.05 0.73 23.21
N THR A 272 11.29 1.70 23.71
CA THR A 272 10.80 1.77 25.09
C THR A 272 9.30 1.46 25.14
N PHE A 273 8.83 0.99 26.29
CA PHE A 273 7.41 0.85 26.58
C PHE A 273 6.74 2.22 26.54
N GLU A 274 5.72 2.35 25.70
CA GLU A 274 4.95 3.58 25.53
C GLU A 274 3.49 3.30 25.91
N GLN A 275 2.82 4.29 26.49
CA GLN A 275 1.40 4.18 26.84
C GLN A 275 0.50 4.02 25.61
N PHE A 276 0.93 4.54 24.46
CA PHE A 276 0.15 4.55 23.22
C PHE A 276 0.92 3.96 22.05
N ASN A 277 0.15 3.41 21.10
CA ASN A 277 0.66 3.05 19.78
C ASN A 277 0.41 4.20 18.81
N PHE A 278 1.42 4.52 18.00
CA PHE A 278 1.37 5.66 17.09
C PHE A 278 1.31 5.20 15.63
N PHE A 279 0.19 5.45 14.95
CA PHE A 279 -0.03 5.08 13.54
C PHE A 279 -0.09 6.27 12.56
N PRO A 280 1.04 6.91 12.19
CA PRO A 280 1.06 7.93 11.16
C PRO A 280 0.96 7.33 9.74
N GLN A 281 0.58 8.17 8.78
CA GLN A 281 0.63 7.86 7.35
C GLN A 281 1.74 8.64 6.68
N ARG A 282 2.62 7.98 5.93
CA ARG A 282 3.53 8.66 5.01
C ARG A 282 2.75 9.05 3.77
N LYS A 283 2.77 10.34 3.45
CA LYS A 283 1.96 10.94 2.39
C LYS A 283 2.84 11.62 1.38
N GLU A 284 2.74 11.16 0.14
CA GLU A 284 3.28 11.86 -1.02
C GLU A 284 2.13 12.54 -1.76
N LYS A 285 2.11 13.86 -1.74
CA LYS A 285 1.13 14.66 -2.44
C LYS A 285 1.77 15.27 -3.68
N ILE A 286 1.35 14.79 -4.84
CA ILE A 286 1.79 15.31 -6.14
C ILE A 286 0.65 16.17 -6.69
N TYR A 287 0.90 17.44 -6.98
CA TYR A 287 -0.16 18.38 -7.36
C TYR A 287 0.23 19.31 -8.51
N PHE A 288 -0.76 19.70 -9.30
CA PHE A 288 -0.65 20.70 -10.35
C PHE A 288 -1.57 21.87 -10.02
N VAL A 289 -1.05 23.09 -10.06
CA VAL A 289 -1.82 24.31 -9.79
C VAL A 289 -2.60 24.72 -11.03
N ILE A 290 -3.92 24.84 -10.91
CA ILE A 290 -4.80 25.31 -11.98
C ILE A 290 -4.88 26.83 -11.87
N LYS A 291 -4.35 27.54 -12.88
CA LYS A 291 -4.40 29.00 -12.92
C LYS A 291 -5.79 29.51 -13.30
N GLU A 292 -6.52 28.81 -14.17
CA GLU A 292 -7.83 29.23 -14.68
C GLU A 292 -8.99 28.90 -13.72
N LYS A 293 -10.24 29.17 -14.14
CA LYS A 293 -11.44 28.78 -13.37
C LYS A 293 -11.42 27.27 -13.06
N MET A 294 -11.91 26.92 -11.87
CA MET A 294 -11.96 25.51 -11.44
C MET A 294 -12.81 24.71 -12.43
N PRO A 295 -12.27 23.65 -13.06
CA PRO A 295 -13.02 22.87 -14.02
C PRO A 295 -14.14 22.08 -13.33
N LEU A 296 -15.25 21.88 -14.04
CA LEU A 296 -16.41 21.13 -13.54
C LEU A 296 -16.07 19.66 -13.29
N ASN A 297 -15.26 19.08 -14.17
CA ASN A 297 -14.73 17.73 -14.08
C ASN A 297 -13.31 17.66 -14.72
N ILE A 298 -12.70 16.48 -14.73
CA ILE A 298 -11.37 16.26 -15.33
C ILE A 298 -11.31 16.53 -16.84
N GLU A 299 -12.42 16.40 -17.57
CA GLU A 299 -12.50 16.59 -19.02
C GLU A 299 -12.51 18.07 -19.39
N HIS A 300 -12.92 18.94 -18.47
CA HIS A 300 -12.93 20.40 -18.64
C HIS A 300 -11.60 21.05 -18.23
N VAL A 301 -10.57 20.27 -17.90
CA VAL A 301 -9.22 20.79 -17.65
C VAL A 301 -8.66 21.35 -18.96
N LYS A 302 -8.33 22.66 -18.97
CA LYS A 302 -7.87 23.36 -20.19
C LYS A 302 -6.51 22.87 -20.70
N ASN A 303 -5.57 22.60 -19.79
CA ASN A 303 -4.26 22.09 -20.18
C ASN A 303 -4.39 20.69 -20.79
N LYS A 304 -4.20 20.59 -22.12
CA LYS A 304 -4.36 19.35 -22.89
C LYS A 304 -3.51 18.20 -22.36
N LYS A 305 -2.25 18.45 -21.97
CA LYS A 305 -1.33 17.42 -21.45
C LYS A 305 -1.85 16.87 -20.11
N ILE A 306 -2.29 17.75 -19.21
CA ILE A 306 -2.85 17.36 -17.91
C ILE A 306 -4.20 16.65 -18.07
N LYS A 307 -5.09 17.18 -18.93
CA LYS A 307 -6.38 16.56 -19.24
C LYS A 307 -6.20 15.13 -19.77
N HIS A 308 -5.29 14.94 -20.72
CA HIS A 308 -5.00 13.61 -21.27
C HIS A 308 -4.48 12.64 -20.21
N PHE A 309 -3.56 13.09 -19.34
CA PHE A 309 -3.12 12.31 -18.20
C PHE A 309 -4.29 11.92 -17.28
N LEU A 310 -5.19 12.86 -16.95
CA LEU A 310 -6.30 12.61 -16.04
C LEU A 310 -7.33 11.64 -16.60
N ILE A 311 -7.71 11.80 -17.87
CA ILE A 311 -8.58 10.87 -18.60
C ILE A 311 -7.97 9.47 -18.59
N ASN A 312 -6.66 9.38 -18.83
CA ASN A 312 -5.93 8.12 -18.75
C ASN A 312 -5.71 7.62 -17.32
N ALA A 313 -5.92 8.44 -16.30
CA ALA A 313 -5.84 8.01 -14.91
C ALA A 313 -7.21 7.56 -14.37
N THR A 314 -8.31 7.89 -15.04
CA THR A 314 -9.68 7.55 -14.62
C THR A 314 -10.30 6.43 -15.46
N ASN A 315 -11.31 5.77 -14.89
CA ASN A 315 -12.12 4.78 -15.60
C ASN A 315 -13.20 5.51 -16.42
N ASN A 316 -12.84 6.00 -17.61
CA ASN A 316 -13.75 6.77 -18.48
C ASN A 316 -14.88 5.94 -19.12
N LYS A 317 -14.90 4.61 -19.01
CA LYS A 317 -15.86 3.74 -19.72
C LYS A 317 -17.12 3.34 -18.93
N GLN A 318 -17.41 3.93 -17.78
CA GLN A 318 -18.65 3.62 -17.05
C GLN A 318 -19.37 4.89 -16.60
N GLU A 319 -20.50 5.15 -17.27
CA GLU A 319 -21.53 6.16 -16.98
C GLU A 319 -22.06 6.14 -15.52
N LYS A 320 -21.67 5.16 -14.70
CA LYS A 320 -22.12 5.02 -13.30
C LYS A 320 -21.18 5.58 -12.22
N ASN A 321 -19.98 6.08 -12.55
CA ASN A 321 -19.04 6.56 -11.52
C ASN A 321 -19.17 8.07 -11.26
N THR A 322 -20.26 8.50 -10.62
CA THR A 322 -20.42 9.89 -10.17
C THR A 322 -19.27 10.30 -9.23
N PRO A 323 -18.53 11.38 -9.53
CA PRO A 323 -17.43 11.82 -8.67
C PRO A 323 -17.92 12.14 -7.25
N LEU A 324 -17.18 11.68 -6.24
CA LEU A 324 -17.56 11.88 -4.85
C LEU A 324 -17.10 13.26 -4.37
N LYS A 325 -18.07 14.10 -4.00
CA LYS A 325 -17.82 15.48 -3.56
C LYS A 325 -17.81 15.59 -2.04
N ILE A 326 -16.81 16.28 -1.49
CA ILE A 326 -16.69 16.58 -0.06
C ILE A 326 -16.45 18.08 0.10
N GLN A 327 -17.18 18.69 1.01
CA GLN A 327 -16.96 20.07 1.44
C GLN A 327 -16.64 20.06 2.92
N PHE A 328 -15.64 20.81 3.33
CA PHE A 328 -15.28 20.92 4.74
C PHE A 328 -14.63 22.27 5.03
N GLU A 329 -14.78 22.71 6.27
CA GLU A 329 -14.06 23.85 6.82
C GLU A 329 -12.86 23.34 7.62
N ARG A 330 -11.70 23.94 7.44
CA ARG A 330 -10.46 23.58 8.13
C ARG A 330 -9.99 24.73 9.00
N PHE A 331 -9.97 24.49 10.29
CA PHE A 331 -9.23 25.31 11.25
C PHE A 331 -7.81 24.74 11.31
N PHE A 332 -6.78 25.58 11.24
CA PHE A 332 -5.41 25.09 11.33
C PHE A 332 -4.48 26.08 12.01
N ALA A 333 -3.47 25.52 12.68
CA ALA A 333 -2.31 26.20 13.20
C ALA A 333 -1.06 25.61 12.54
N PHE A 334 -0.07 26.45 12.25
CA PHE A 334 1.17 25.99 11.62
C PHE A 334 2.41 26.67 12.19
N GLY A 335 3.47 25.88 12.28
CA GLY A 335 4.85 26.29 12.52
C GLY A 335 5.75 25.82 11.36
N PRO A 336 7.08 25.88 11.52
CA PRO A 336 8.02 25.42 10.50
C PRO A 336 7.90 23.93 10.19
N GLU A 337 7.79 23.08 11.22
CA GLU A 337 7.79 21.62 11.08
C GLU A 337 6.43 20.96 11.34
N LEU A 338 5.56 21.58 12.15
CA LEU A 338 4.28 21.01 12.57
C LEU A 338 3.10 21.82 12.04
N VAL A 339 2.13 21.10 11.46
CA VAL A 339 0.82 21.64 11.07
C VAL A 339 -0.27 20.82 11.73
N ILE A 340 -1.13 21.51 12.49
CA ILE A 340 -2.28 20.91 13.16
C ILE A 340 -3.54 21.45 12.49
N CYS A 341 -4.44 20.55 12.09
CA CYS A 341 -5.70 20.88 11.45
C CYS A 341 -6.86 20.23 12.22
N VAL A 342 -7.98 20.94 12.33
CA VAL A 342 -9.27 20.39 12.73
C VAL A 342 -10.27 20.65 11.61
N ASP A 343 -10.77 19.57 11.02
CA ASP A 343 -11.66 19.62 9.87
C ASP A 343 -13.11 19.33 10.27
N LYS A 344 -14.00 20.25 9.89
CA LYS A 344 -15.45 20.15 10.02
C LYS A 344 -16.08 19.83 8.67
N ILE A 345 -16.44 18.55 8.48
CA ILE A 345 -17.06 18.07 7.23
C ILE A 345 -18.52 18.53 7.14
N LYS A 346 -18.88 19.22 6.05
CA LYS A 346 -20.25 19.68 5.81
C LYS A 346 -21.16 18.50 5.44
N LYS A 347 -22.41 18.52 5.90
CA LYS A 347 -23.46 17.51 5.64
C LYS A 347 -23.22 16.09 6.19
N LEU A 348 -22.25 15.90 7.10
CA LEU A 348 -22.25 14.71 7.95
C LEU A 348 -23.25 14.96 9.10
N LYS A 349 -24.27 14.11 9.27
CA LYS A 349 -25.07 14.11 10.52
C LYS A 349 -24.08 13.80 11.64
N ARG A 350 -23.89 14.78 12.53
CA ARG A 350 -22.65 15.03 13.27
C ARG A 350 -22.45 14.07 14.43
N ASP A 351 -21.22 13.57 14.55
CA ASP A 351 -20.67 13.16 15.85
C ASP A 351 -19.18 13.48 16.03
N PHE A 352 -18.43 13.81 14.97
CA PHE A 352 -16.97 13.99 15.05
C PHE A 352 -16.41 15.08 14.12
N TYR A 353 -15.31 15.70 14.54
CA TYR A 353 -14.35 16.41 13.69
C TYR A 353 -13.15 15.51 13.39
N VAL A 354 -12.42 15.81 12.32
CA VAL A 354 -11.16 15.12 11.99
C VAL A 354 -10.00 16.02 12.36
N VAL A 355 -9.21 15.61 13.35
CA VAL A 355 -7.92 16.24 13.66
C VAL A 355 -6.86 15.62 12.75
N GLU A 356 -6.09 16.43 12.03
CA GLU A 356 -4.91 15.99 11.28
C GLU A 356 -3.66 16.65 11.84
N LEU A 357 -2.68 15.85 12.25
CA LEU A 357 -1.35 16.30 12.67
C LEU A 357 -0.36 16.00 11.55
N LYS A 358 0.49 16.94 11.15
CA LYS A 358 1.41 16.77 10.03
C LYS A 358 2.79 17.28 10.34
N THR A 359 3.80 16.50 9.99
CA THR A 359 5.21 16.91 10.04
C THR A 359 5.93 16.56 8.75
N HIS A 360 6.91 17.36 8.33
CA HIS A 360 7.64 17.04 7.10
C HIS A 360 8.61 15.87 7.29
N ARG A 361 9.42 15.92 8.35
CA ARG A 361 10.42 14.87 8.65
C ARG A 361 10.47 14.46 10.10
N ASP A 362 10.02 15.31 11.02
CA ASP A 362 10.15 15.07 12.45
C ASP A 362 9.11 14.05 12.97
N GLN A 363 9.56 12.82 13.21
CA GLN A 363 8.75 11.75 13.79
C GLN A 363 8.54 11.93 15.29
N ASN A 364 9.51 12.50 16.00
CA ASN A 364 9.44 12.68 17.45
C ASN A 364 8.42 13.77 17.80
N LEU A 365 8.49 14.91 17.11
CA LEU A 365 7.50 15.98 17.23
C LEU A 365 6.09 15.49 16.87
N LEU A 366 5.96 14.63 15.85
CA LEU A 366 4.67 14.03 15.53
C LEU A 366 4.19 13.10 16.65
N LYS A 367 5.08 12.27 17.22
CA LYS A 367 4.77 11.37 18.34
C LYS A 367 4.32 12.17 19.57
N GLU A 368 4.99 13.26 19.89
CA GLU A 368 4.62 14.19 20.96
C GLU A 368 3.25 14.82 20.72
N ALA A 369 3.01 15.36 19.52
CA ALA A 369 1.72 15.92 19.14
C ALA A 369 0.59 14.88 19.21
N MET A 370 0.85 13.65 18.79
CA MET A 370 -0.10 12.55 18.89
C MET A 370 -0.37 12.18 20.35
N ARG A 371 0.66 12.10 21.19
CA ARG A 371 0.55 11.79 22.62
C ARG A 371 -0.30 12.85 23.32
N PHE A 372 -0.04 14.12 23.04
CA PHE A 372 -0.83 15.23 23.57
C PHE A 372 -2.31 15.08 23.21
N VAL A 373 -2.65 14.79 21.95
CA VAL A 373 -4.04 14.57 21.51
C VAL A 373 -4.70 13.40 22.25
N MET A 374 -3.98 12.28 22.42
CA MET A 374 -4.52 11.06 23.03
C MET A 374 -4.67 11.16 24.55
N MET A 375 -3.83 11.93 25.24
CA MET A 375 -3.93 12.15 26.68
C MET A 375 -5.05 13.11 27.06
N HIS A 376 -5.24 14.19 26.28
CA HIS A 376 -6.12 15.30 26.68
C HIS A 376 -7.54 15.21 26.11
N TYR A 377 -7.76 14.39 25.09
CA TYR A 377 -9.06 14.34 24.42
C TYR A 377 -9.55 12.91 24.22
N PRO A 378 -10.88 12.68 24.33
CA PRO A 378 -11.48 11.41 23.95
C PRO A 378 -11.46 11.29 22.42
N VAL A 379 -10.47 10.57 21.89
CA VAL A 379 -10.24 10.43 20.45
C VAL A 379 -10.19 8.97 20.01
N VAL A 380 -10.50 8.75 18.74
CA VAL A 380 -10.23 7.48 18.05
C VAL A 380 -9.21 7.76 16.96
N GLN A 381 -8.04 7.13 17.02
CA GLN A 381 -7.07 7.22 15.95
C GLN A 381 -7.58 6.50 14.69
N THR A 382 -7.31 7.06 13.51
CA THR A 382 -7.74 6.43 12.26
C THR A 382 -6.78 6.72 11.11
N THR A 383 -6.66 5.76 10.19
CA THR A 383 -5.98 5.91 8.89
C THR A 383 -6.96 6.25 7.77
N HIS A 384 -8.27 6.20 8.06
CA HIS A 384 -9.30 6.46 7.06
C HIS A 384 -9.30 7.91 6.59
N GLY A 385 -9.49 8.08 5.29
CA GLY A 385 -9.63 9.40 4.68
C GLY A 385 -11.02 9.98 4.93
N LYS A 386 -11.16 11.31 4.81
CA LYS A 386 -12.47 12.00 4.86
C LYS A 386 -13.54 11.38 3.95
N LEU A 387 -13.11 10.85 2.81
CA LEU A 387 -13.98 10.16 1.86
C LEU A 387 -14.56 8.87 2.42
N GLU A 388 -13.72 8.04 3.02
CA GLU A 388 -14.09 6.75 3.61
C GLU A 388 -14.96 6.96 4.86
N ILE A 389 -14.63 7.98 5.66
CA ILE A 389 -15.45 8.42 6.79
C ILE A 389 -16.87 8.79 6.32
N LYS A 390 -16.98 9.52 5.20
CA LYS A 390 -18.28 9.93 4.63
C LYS A 390 -19.06 8.80 3.97
N SER A 391 -18.40 7.84 3.33
CA SER A 391 -19.10 6.67 2.75
C SER A 391 -19.64 5.76 3.84
N ASN A 392 -18.85 5.51 4.89
CA ASN A 392 -19.26 4.63 5.98
C ASN A 392 -20.40 5.23 6.82
N SER A 393 -20.54 6.56 6.84
CA SER A 393 -21.66 7.24 7.50
C SER A 393 -22.96 7.23 6.68
N LYS A 394 -22.95 6.79 5.41
CA LYS A 394 -24.13 6.78 4.53
C LYS A 394 -24.82 5.42 4.40
N HIS A 395 -24.14 4.34 4.76
CA HIS A 395 -24.69 2.97 4.68
C HIS A 395 -25.47 2.57 5.94
N LYS A 396 -26.07 3.54 6.63
CA LYS A 396 -26.98 3.33 7.77
C LYS A 396 -28.11 4.34 7.73
#